data_AF-A0A496YMF4-F1
#
_entry.id   AF-A0A496YMF4-F1
#
_cell.length_a   1.000
_cell.length_b   1.000
_cell.length_c   1.000
_cell.angle_alpha   90.00
_cell.angle_beta   90.00
_cell.angle_gamma   90.00
#
_symmetry.space_group_name_H-M   'P 1'
#
loop_
_entity.id
_entity.type
_entity.pdbx_description
1 polymer ?
#
loop_
_entity_poly.entity_id
_entity_poly.type
_entity_poly.pdbx_seq_one_letter_code
_entity_poly.pdbx_strand_id
1 'polypeptide(L)'
;MHILNTTPDNDIANEMLSQAFKASSETRLYRIGIASHTYADTWAHQNFAGFNDSFNGNILNPIPNIGHAEARHHPDWVGHRWEDDRLVQSDVDNNLRFISAAKRLFESYAGYLGSDALWSDLEPDLLLAMGRSKRGDQPFGREERLERYARLAEWLPPYREEDWFDGAIEREVHGLKDSNDGILSKFTIFKDQYWWKGGVRKEETHWFRFQEAVKEHQALALGPGNKRCETMGLDIRLL
;
A
#
# COMPACT_ATOMS: atom_id res chain seq x y z
N MET A 1 -18.98 -10.48 -12.77
CA MET A 1 -18.02 -9.37 -12.60
C MET A 1 -18.54 -8.49 -11.48
N HIS A 2 -17.82 -8.41 -10.37
CA HIS A 2 -18.22 -7.60 -9.22
C HIS A 2 -17.97 -6.11 -9.51
N ILE A 3 -18.87 -5.22 -9.09
CA ILE A 3 -18.81 -3.79 -9.46
C ILE A 3 -17.72 -3.00 -8.73
N LEU A 4 -17.29 -3.51 -7.57
CA LEU A 4 -16.18 -2.99 -6.79
C LEU A 4 -14.94 -3.88 -6.94
N ASN A 5 -14.86 -4.61 -8.05
CA ASN A 5 -13.72 -5.42 -8.38
C ASN A 5 -12.49 -4.54 -8.67
N THR A 6 -11.41 -4.79 -7.93
CA THR A 6 -10.10 -4.21 -8.24
C THR A 6 -9.56 -4.79 -9.54
N THR A 7 -9.27 -3.89 -10.47
CA THR A 7 -8.65 -4.18 -11.78
C THR A 7 -7.36 -3.37 -11.91
N PRO A 8 -6.34 -3.90 -12.61
CA PRO A 8 -5.06 -3.20 -12.75
C PRO A 8 -5.23 -1.91 -13.54
N ASP A 9 -4.47 -0.87 -13.19
CA ASP A 9 -4.47 0.44 -13.86
C ASP A 9 -5.87 1.09 -13.98
N ASN A 10 -6.74 0.89 -13.00
CA ASN A 10 -8.11 1.41 -13.08
C ASN A 10 -8.19 2.94 -12.98
N ASP A 11 -9.27 3.52 -13.51
CA ASP A 11 -9.48 4.97 -13.58
C ASP A 11 -9.48 5.65 -12.20
N ILE A 12 -9.99 4.98 -11.17
CA ILE A 12 -10.05 5.56 -9.81
C ILE A 12 -8.63 5.71 -9.26
N ALA A 13 -7.79 4.69 -9.39
CA ALA A 13 -6.40 4.75 -8.93
C ALA A 13 -5.58 5.81 -9.70
N ASN A 14 -5.79 5.92 -11.01
CA ASN A 14 -5.18 6.98 -11.83
C ASN A 14 -5.62 8.38 -11.39
N GLU A 15 -6.92 8.59 -11.15
CA GLU A 15 -7.43 9.86 -10.65
C GLU A 15 -6.84 10.18 -9.27
N MET A 16 -6.74 9.19 -8.38
CA MET A 16 -6.12 9.37 -7.07
C MET A 16 -4.65 9.80 -7.14
N LEU A 17 -3.88 9.21 -8.06
CA LEU A 17 -2.50 9.60 -8.33
C LEU A 17 -2.42 11.02 -8.92
N SER A 18 -3.29 11.36 -9.87
CA SER A 18 -3.39 12.71 -10.44
C SER A 18 -3.73 13.77 -9.38
N GLN A 19 -4.65 13.47 -8.47
CA GLN A 19 -5.03 14.34 -7.36
C GLN A 19 -3.92 14.48 -6.32
N ALA A 20 -3.07 13.46 -6.14
CA ALA A 20 -1.89 13.55 -5.30
C ALA A 20 -0.87 14.56 -5.87
N PHE A 21 -0.65 14.56 -7.19
CA PHE A 21 0.22 15.56 -7.85
C PHE A 21 -0.27 17.00 -7.66
N LYS A 22 -1.59 17.20 -7.62
CA LYS A 22 -2.23 18.52 -7.43
C LYS A 22 -2.33 18.96 -5.96
N ALA A 23 -1.94 18.12 -5.01
CA ALA A 23 -2.00 18.43 -3.58
C ALA A 23 -1.16 19.67 -3.20
N SER A 24 -1.42 20.22 -2.02
CA SER A 24 -0.61 21.30 -1.45
C SER A 24 0.84 20.84 -1.25
N SER A 25 1.83 21.75 -1.31
CA SER A 25 3.24 21.39 -1.09
C SER A 25 3.49 20.71 0.26
N GLU A 26 2.67 21.02 1.28
CA GLU A 26 2.77 20.46 2.62
C GLU A 26 2.43 18.96 2.66
N THR A 27 1.44 18.53 1.87
CA THR A 27 0.94 17.13 1.87
C THR A 27 1.34 16.33 0.62
N ARG A 28 1.79 17.00 -0.45
CA ARG A 28 1.98 16.42 -1.79
C ARG A 28 2.85 15.17 -1.81
N LEU A 29 4.05 15.21 -1.23
CA LEU A 29 4.95 14.05 -1.28
C LEU A 29 4.38 12.85 -0.53
N TYR A 30 3.72 13.07 0.62
CA TYR A 30 3.04 12.01 1.36
C TYR A 30 1.86 11.44 0.56
N ARG A 31 1.05 12.31 -0.06
CA ARG A 31 -0.07 11.88 -0.91
C ARG A 31 0.40 11.12 -2.13
N ILE A 32 1.53 11.50 -2.74
CA ILE A 32 2.14 10.75 -3.84
C ILE A 32 2.54 9.36 -3.33
N GLY A 33 3.23 9.26 -2.20
CA GLY A 33 3.60 7.96 -1.61
C GLY A 33 2.40 7.05 -1.35
N ILE A 34 1.34 7.57 -0.73
CA ILE A 34 0.08 6.85 -0.48
C ILE A 34 -0.56 6.42 -1.80
N ALA A 35 -0.72 7.36 -2.74
CA ALA A 35 -1.35 7.08 -4.03
C ALA A 35 -0.61 6.02 -4.83
N SER A 36 0.72 6.05 -4.82
CA SER A 36 1.55 5.11 -5.56
C SER A 36 1.50 3.70 -4.97
N HIS A 37 1.42 3.59 -3.64
CA HIS A 37 1.18 2.32 -2.98
C HIS A 37 -0.19 1.75 -3.40
N THR A 38 -1.27 2.51 -3.21
CA THR A 38 -2.63 2.12 -3.60
C THR A 38 -2.74 1.80 -5.10
N TYR A 39 -2.01 2.52 -5.94
CA TYR A 39 -1.97 2.28 -7.37
C TYR A 39 -1.29 0.94 -7.70
N ALA A 40 -0.14 0.64 -7.09
CA ALA A 40 0.52 -0.66 -7.25
C ALA A 40 -0.36 -1.82 -6.76
N ASP A 41 -1.14 -1.61 -5.70
CA ASP A 41 -2.08 -2.60 -5.19
C ASP A 41 -3.15 -2.98 -6.22
N THR A 42 -3.45 -2.13 -7.21
CA THR A 42 -4.38 -2.51 -8.29
C THR A 42 -3.88 -3.68 -9.13
N TRP A 43 -2.56 -3.90 -9.19
CA TRP A 43 -1.96 -5.08 -9.82
C TRP A 43 -1.84 -6.26 -8.86
N ALA A 44 -1.42 -6.01 -7.62
CA ALA A 44 -1.24 -7.07 -6.63
C ALA A 44 -2.59 -7.69 -6.27
N HIS A 45 -3.57 -6.84 -5.98
CA HIS A 45 -4.89 -7.20 -5.46
C HIS A 45 -5.94 -7.16 -6.58
N GLN A 46 -5.69 -7.87 -7.69
CA GLN A 46 -6.71 -8.09 -8.73
C GLN A 46 -7.78 -9.08 -8.27
N ASN A 47 -9.05 -8.84 -8.62
CA ASN A 47 -10.16 -9.73 -8.25
C ASN A 47 -10.44 -9.82 -6.74
N PHE A 48 -10.32 -8.66 -6.08
CA PHE A 48 -10.75 -8.45 -4.72
C PHE A 48 -11.66 -7.22 -4.62
N ALA A 49 -12.49 -7.20 -3.58
CA ALA A 49 -13.21 -6.06 -3.05
C ALA A 49 -12.70 -5.79 -1.63
N GLY A 50 -12.42 -4.53 -1.29
CA GLY A 50 -11.82 -4.16 0.01
C GLY A 50 -12.73 -4.31 1.23
N PHE A 51 -13.96 -4.81 1.07
CA PHE A 51 -14.95 -5.01 2.13
C PHE A 51 -15.42 -6.47 2.18
N ASN A 52 -16.24 -6.82 3.17
CA ASN A 52 -16.70 -8.19 3.34
C ASN A 52 -17.68 -8.58 2.24
N ASP A 53 -17.25 -9.42 1.31
CA ASP A 53 -18.07 -9.86 0.19
C ASP A 53 -17.76 -11.31 -0.19
N SER A 54 -18.80 -12.07 -0.50
CA SER A 54 -18.70 -13.42 -1.09
C SER A 54 -17.80 -13.52 -2.33
N PHE A 55 -17.56 -12.40 -3.01
CA PHE A 55 -16.66 -12.31 -4.16
C PHE A 55 -15.19 -12.54 -3.80
N ASN A 56 -14.77 -12.24 -2.56
CA ASN A 56 -13.37 -12.31 -2.15
C ASN A 56 -12.85 -13.74 -1.97
N GLY A 57 -13.75 -14.72 -1.85
CA GLY A 57 -13.41 -16.02 -1.29
C GLY A 57 -14.62 -16.88 -0.93
N ASN A 58 -14.38 -18.07 -0.39
CA ASN A 58 -15.44 -19.03 -0.10
C ASN A 58 -16.16 -18.69 1.22
N ILE A 59 -17.48 -18.53 1.17
CA ILE A 59 -18.32 -18.24 2.36
C ILE A 59 -18.16 -19.30 3.47
N LEU A 60 -17.75 -20.53 3.14
CA LEU A 60 -17.53 -21.61 4.11
C LEU A 60 -16.14 -21.58 4.77
N ASN A 61 -15.26 -20.65 4.38
CA ASN A 61 -13.95 -20.49 4.97
C ASN A 61 -14.05 -19.72 6.30
N PRO A 62 -13.39 -20.16 7.39
CA PRO A 62 -13.35 -19.39 8.64
C PRO A 62 -12.55 -18.08 8.54
N ILE A 63 -11.78 -17.89 7.46
CA ILE A 63 -11.07 -16.63 7.19
C ILE A 63 -12.08 -15.56 6.75
N PRO A 64 -12.02 -14.32 7.31
CA PRO A 64 -12.92 -13.24 6.90
C PRO A 64 -12.83 -12.98 5.40
N ASN A 65 -13.98 -12.78 4.75
CA ASN A 65 -14.05 -12.61 3.30
C ASN A 65 -13.83 -11.14 2.88
N ILE A 66 -12.76 -10.52 3.41
CA ILE A 66 -12.44 -9.10 3.24
C ILE A 66 -11.10 -8.97 2.52
N GLY A 67 -11.08 -8.25 1.40
CA GLY A 67 -9.85 -8.02 0.64
C GLY A 67 -9.15 -9.34 0.33
N HIS A 68 -7.83 -9.38 0.51
CA HIS A 68 -7.02 -10.55 0.19
C HIS A 68 -6.76 -11.53 1.35
N ALA A 69 -7.61 -11.52 2.37
CA ALA A 69 -7.45 -12.36 3.56
C ALA A 69 -7.28 -13.86 3.23
N GLU A 70 -8.07 -14.43 2.30
CA GLU A 70 -7.92 -15.83 1.88
C GLU A 70 -6.64 -16.08 1.07
N ALA A 71 -6.19 -15.07 0.30
CA ALA A 71 -4.94 -15.10 -0.45
C ALA A 71 -3.72 -14.73 0.41
N ARG A 72 -3.89 -14.50 1.72
CA ARG A 72 -2.84 -14.18 2.70
C ARG A 72 -1.88 -13.12 2.14
N HIS A 73 -0.57 -13.34 2.26
CA HIS A 73 0.46 -12.42 1.78
C HIS A 73 0.95 -12.75 0.35
N HIS A 74 0.33 -13.74 -0.32
CA HIS A 74 0.77 -14.15 -1.65
C HIS A 74 0.78 -12.98 -2.65
N PRO A 75 -0.23 -12.09 -2.70
CA PRO A 75 -0.21 -10.92 -3.60
C PRO A 75 0.93 -9.93 -3.35
N ASP A 76 1.41 -9.83 -2.11
CA ASP A 76 2.35 -8.79 -1.67
C ASP A 76 3.82 -9.20 -1.88
N TRP A 77 4.07 -10.48 -2.18
CA TRP A 77 5.43 -11.01 -2.32
C TRP A 77 5.95 -10.84 -3.75
N VAL A 78 6.82 -9.85 -3.95
CA VAL A 78 7.38 -9.49 -5.28
C VAL A 78 7.99 -10.67 -6.06
N GLY A 79 8.71 -11.56 -5.39
CA GLY A 79 9.39 -12.70 -6.03
C GLY A 79 8.54 -13.97 -6.14
N HIS A 80 7.23 -13.85 -5.98
CA HIS A 80 6.36 -15.00 -5.79
C HIS A 80 5.56 -15.36 -7.05
N ARG A 81 5.48 -16.66 -7.33
CA ARG A 81 4.61 -17.21 -8.36
C ARG A 81 3.68 -18.24 -7.74
N TRP A 82 2.37 -18.08 -7.92
CA TRP A 82 1.37 -18.84 -7.17
C TRP A 82 0.11 -19.05 -8.01
N GLU A 83 -0.73 -19.99 -7.58
CA GLU A 83 -2.02 -20.24 -8.24
C GLU A 83 -3.12 -19.46 -7.49
N ASP A 84 -3.86 -18.66 -8.23
CA ASP A 84 -5.04 -17.93 -7.78
C ASP A 84 -6.26 -18.40 -8.56
N ASP A 85 -6.97 -19.40 -8.01
CA ASP A 85 -8.11 -20.06 -8.64
C ASP A 85 -9.31 -19.12 -8.91
N ARG A 86 -9.25 -17.89 -8.41
CA ARG A 86 -10.27 -16.86 -8.65
C ARG A 86 -10.06 -16.16 -9.99
N LEU A 87 -8.88 -16.31 -10.58
CA LEU A 87 -8.52 -15.74 -11.87
C LEU A 87 -8.77 -16.73 -13.01
N VAL A 88 -9.12 -16.20 -14.18
CA VAL A 88 -9.20 -17.01 -15.42
C VAL A 88 -7.84 -17.60 -15.77
N GLN A 89 -6.76 -16.83 -15.53
CA GLN A 89 -5.39 -17.31 -15.57
C GLN A 89 -4.89 -17.45 -14.15
N SER A 90 -4.96 -18.66 -13.61
CA SER A 90 -4.63 -18.95 -12.20
C SER A 90 -3.15 -18.76 -11.89
N ASP A 91 -2.26 -19.01 -12.84
CA ASP A 91 -0.81 -18.87 -12.63
C ASP A 91 -0.39 -17.40 -12.59
N VAL A 92 -0.22 -16.89 -11.38
CA VAL A 92 0.17 -15.51 -11.10
C VAL A 92 1.68 -15.42 -10.91
N ASP A 93 2.36 -14.62 -11.73
CA ASP A 93 3.72 -14.17 -11.46
C ASP A 93 3.71 -12.71 -10.96
N ASN A 94 3.98 -12.52 -9.67
CA ASN A 94 3.97 -11.19 -9.08
C ASN A 94 5.08 -10.29 -9.64
N ASN A 95 6.20 -10.85 -10.11
CA ASN A 95 7.27 -10.05 -10.68
C ASN A 95 6.78 -9.28 -11.91
N LEU A 96 5.99 -9.96 -12.76
CA LEU A 96 5.35 -9.36 -13.93
C LEU A 96 4.31 -8.29 -13.55
N ARG A 97 3.55 -8.52 -12.48
CA ARG A 97 2.58 -7.55 -11.94
C ARG A 97 3.27 -6.29 -11.44
N PHE A 98 4.28 -6.44 -10.58
CA PHE A 98 5.01 -5.32 -9.98
C PHE A 98 5.82 -4.53 -11.01
N ILE A 99 6.47 -5.19 -12.00
CA ILE A 99 7.20 -4.46 -13.04
C ILE A 99 6.23 -3.69 -13.96
N SER A 100 5.04 -4.25 -14.25
CA SER A 100 4.00 -3.55 -14.98
C SER A 100 3.48 -2.33 -14.22
N ALA A 101 3.26 -2.46 -12.90
CA ALA A 101 2.85 -1.33 -12.05
C ALA A 101 3.94 -0.25 -12.00
N ALA A 102 5.20 -0.67 -11.83
CA ALA A 102 6.35 0.23 -11.78
C ALA A 102 6.51 1.04 -13.07
N LYS A 103 6.30 0.42 -14.25
CA LYS A 103 6.31 1.13 -15.53
C LYS A 103 5.29 2.27 -15.58
N ARG A 104 4.06 2.01 -15.17
CA ARG A 104 2.98 3.01 -15.22
C ARG A 104 3.18 4.12 -14.20
N LEU A 105 3.70 3.79 -13.01
CA LEU A 105 4.13 4.79 -12.02
C LEU A 105 5.27 5.66 -12.57
N PHE A 106 6.29 5.05 -13.19
CA PHE A 106 7.38 5.76 -13.84
C PHE A 106 6.86 6.75 -14.89
N GLU A 107 6.01 6.30 -15.81
CA GLU A 107 5.40 7.15 -16.84
C GLU A 107 4.62 8.32 -16.22
N SER A 108 3.87 8.05 -15.15
CA SER A 108 3.11 9.08 -14.42
C SER A 108 4.02 10.11 -13.76
N TYR A 109 5.10 9.67 -13.10
CA TYR A 109 6.08 10.58 -12.50
C TYR A 109 6.86 11.38 -13.53
N ALA A 110 7.32 10.74 -14.60
CA ALA A 110 8.03 11.39 -15.68
C ALA A 110 7.14 12.47 -16.33
N GLY A 111 5.88 12.16 -16.59
CA GLY A 111 4.90 13.12 -17.10
C GLY A 111 4.66 14.29 -16.14
N TYR A 112 4.50 14.02 -14.84
CA TYR A 112 4.32 15.07 -13.84
C TYR A 112 5.54 15.98 -13.69
N LEU A 113 6.75 15.41 -13.73
CA LEU A 113 8.01 16.13 -13.61
C LEU A 113 8.44 16.82 -14.91
N GLY A 114 7.81 16.51 -16.04
CA GLY A 114 8.30 16.92 -17.36
C GLY A 114 9.67 16.32 -17.69
N SER A 115 9.95 15.13 -17.16
CA SER A 115 11.23 14.43 -17.31
C SER A 115 11.33 13.74 -18.67
N ASP A 116 12.54 13.74 -19.22
CA ASP A 116 12.96 13.03 -20.43
C ASP A 116 13.56 11.65 -20.14
N ALA A 117 13.56 11.21 -18.87
CA ALA A 117 13.98 9.88 -18.48
C ALA A 117 13.19 8.77 -19.21
N LEU A 118 13.89 7.71 -19.61
CA LEU A 118 13.30 6.60 -20.35
C LEU A 118 13.11 5.38 -19.46
N TRP A 119 11.96 4.70 -19.60
CA TRP A 119 11.69 3.45 -18.89
C TRP A 119 12.72 2.37 -19.21
N SER A 120 13.22 2.35 -20.45
CA SER A 120 14.25 1.41 -20.92
C SER A 120 15.55 1.48 -20.12
N ASP A 121 15.83 2.62 -19.49
CA ASP A 121 17.05 2.83 -18.72
C ASP A 121 16.89 2.28 -17.29
N LEU A 122 15.66 2.26 -16.75
CA LEU A 122 15.35 1.83 -15.39
C LEU A 122 14.90 0.36 -15.29
N GLU A 123 14.20 -0.14 -16.31
CA GLU A 123 13.61 -1.48 -16.32
C GLU A 123 14.62 -2.61 -16.03
N PRO A 124 15.81 -2.65 -16.66
CA PRO A 124 16.77 -3.73 -16.43
C PRO A 124 17.26 -3.78 -14.97
N ASP A 125 17.48 -2.60 -14.38
CA ASP A 125 17.95 -2.45 -13.01
C ASP A 125 16.86 -2.88 -12.02
N LEU A 126 15.60 -2.48 -12.24
CA LEU A 126 14.47 -2.92 -11.42
C LEU A 126 14.27 -4.43 -11.50
N LEU A 127 14.30 -5.03 -12.70
CA LEU A 127 14.17 -6.47 -12.86
C LEU A 127 15.30 -7.23 -12.15
N LEU A 128 16.54 -6.73 -12.27
CA LEU A 128 17.68 -7.28 -11.55
C LEU A 128 17.47 -7.20 -10.04
N ALA A 129 16.98 -6.06 -9.52
CA ALA A 129 16.75 -5.86 -8.11
C ALA A 129 15.61 -6.71 -7.55
N MET A 130 14.48 -6.78 -8.27
CA MET A 130 13.34 -7.64 -7.95
C MET A 130 13.75 -9.11 -7.85
N GLY A 131 14.70 -9.54 -8.68
CA GLY A 131 15.20 -10.91 -8.73
C GLY A 131 14.21 -11.86 -9.41
N ARG A 132 14.55 -13.15 -9.44
CA ARG A 132 13.71 -14.17 -10.10
C ARG A 132 12.44 -14.45 -9.30
N SER A 133 11.35 -14.75 -10.00
CA SER A 133 10.15 -15.33 -9.39
C SER A 133 10.37 -16.81 -9.07
N LYS A 134 9.73 -17.30 -8.00
CA LYS A 134 9.76 -18.72 -7.61
C LYS A 134 8.37 -19.20 -7.22
N ARG A 135 8.02 -20.41 -7.69
CA ARG A 135 6.80 -21.12 -7.29
C ARG A 135 6.90 -21.68 -5.88
N GLY A 136 5.78 -21.69 -5.15
CA GLY A 136 5.64 -22.29 -3.82
C GLY A 136 4.70 -21.47 -2.93
N ASP A 137 4.65 -21.78 -1.63
CA ASP A 137 3.78 -21.07 -0.66
C ASP A 137 4.55 -20.24 0.37
N GLN A 138 5.80 -19.89 0.06
CA GLN A 138 6.70 -19.18 0.97
C GLN A 138 7.33 -17.97 0.26
N PRO A 139 7.64 -16.89 1.00
CA PRO A 139 8.34 -15.75 0.44
C PRO A 139 9.74 -16.18 0.00
N PHE A 140 10.20 -15.67 -1.14
CA PHE A 140 11.51 -16.01 -1.71
C PHE A 140 12.32 -14.76 -2.05
N GLY A 141 13.62 -14.80 -1.72
CA GLY A 141 14.61 -13.79 -2.13
C GLY A 141 14.38 -12.41 -1.51
N ARG A 142 13.75 -12.32 -0.33
CA ARG A 142 13.41 -11.04 0.32
C ARG A 142 14.66 -10.27 0.71
N GLU A 143 15.59 -10.92 1.40
CA GLU A 143 16.81 -10.27 1.92
C GLU A 143 17.67 -9.75 0.76
N GLU A 144 17.98 -10.60 -0.23
CA GLU A 144 18.81 -10.19 -1.35
C GLU A 144 18.12 -9.13 -2.24
N ARG A 145 16.78 -9.14 -2.31
CA ARG A 145 16.01 -8.08 -2.99
C ARG A 145 16.10 -6.76 -2.24
N LEU A 146 15.96 -6.74 -0.92
CA LEU A 146 16.10 -5.53 -0.11
C LEU A 146 17.51 -4.94 -0.24
N GLU A 147 18.55 -5.78 -0.24
CA GLU A 147 19.93 -5.33 -0.49
C GLU A 147 20.10 -4.71 -1.88
N ARG A 148 19.49 -5.31 -2.92
CA ARG A 148 19.54 -4.74 -4.28
C ARG A 148 18.78 -3.41 -4.36
N TYR A 149 17.61 -3.29 -3.73
CA TYR A 149 16.90 -2.01 -3.63
C TYR A 149 17.72 -0.94 -2.93
N ALA A 150 18.40 -1.29 -1.83
CA ALA A 150 19.29 -0.36 -1.13
C ALA A 150 20.45 0.11 -2.02
N ARG A 151 21.01 -0.78 -2.86
CA ARG A 151 22.06 -0.40 -3.84
C ARG A 151 21.55 0.46 -4.99
N LEU A 152 20.32 0.25 -5.46
CA LEU A 152 19.72 1.10 -6.50
C LEU A 152 19.38 2.50 -5.98
N ALA A 153 19.05 2.59 -4.69
CA ALA A 153 18.65 3.83 -4.04
C ALA A 153 19.59 4.19 -2.88
N GLU A 154 20.91 4.20 -3.13
CA GLU A 154 21.92 4.56 -2.11
C GLU A 154 21.70 5.97 -1.52
N TRP A 155 21.03 6.84 -2.27
CA TRP A 155 20.63 8.18 -1.84
C TRP A 155 19.48 8.18 -0.81
N LEU A 156 18.75 7.08 -0.67
CA LEU A 156 17.63 6.96 0.27
C LEU A 156 18.14 6.40 1.61
N PRO A 157 17.88 7.08 2.75
CA PRO A 157 18.30 6.58 4.04
C PRO A 157 17.61 5.24 4.37
N PRO A 158 18.20 4.41 5.25
CA PRO A 158 17.56 3.18 5.72
C PRO A 158 16.17 3.47 6.29
N TYR A 159 15.17 2.71 5.85
CA TYR A 159 13.82 2.82 6.39
C TYR A 159 13.79 2.44 7.87
N ARG A 160 13.13 3.29 8.66
CA ARG A 160 12.88 3.09 10.08
C ARG A 160 11.43 3.43 10.37
N GLU A 161 10.68 2.42 10.78
CA GLU A 161 9.23 2.50 10.95
C GLU A 161 8.80 3.59 11.95
N GLU A 162 9.57 3.78 13.02
CA GLU A 162 9.22 4.70 14.10
C GLU A 162 9.76 6.13 13.89
N ASP A 163 10.59 6.41 12.86
CA ASP A 163 11.32 7.69 12.75
C ASP A 163 10.40 8.91 12.74
N TRP A 164 9.30 8.88 11.98
CA TRP A 164 8.35 9.99 11.95
C TRP A 164 7.60 10.13 13.25
N PHE A 165 7.18 9.01 13.83
CA PHE A 165 6.44 8.98 15.10
C PHE A 165 7.32 9.51 16.23
N ASP A 166 8.51 8.95 16.40
CA ASP A 166 9.50 9.36 17.40
C ASP A 166 9.98 10.79 17.18
N GLY A 167 10.04 11.27 15.93
CA GLY A 167 10.34 12.67 15.64
C GLY A 167 9.28 13.65 16.16
N ALA A 168 8.04 13.19 16.36
CA ALA A 168 6.89 14.02 16.68
C ALA A 168 6.32 13.83 18.09
N ILE A 169 6.43 12.60 18.63
CA ILE A 169 5.71 12.16 19.82
C ILE A 169 6.69 11.83 20.94
N GLU A 170 6.40 12.34 22.13
CA GLU A 170 7.02 11.95 23.40
C GLU A 170 6.16 10.85 24.03
N ARG A 171 6.82 9.78 24.48
CA ARG A 171 6.16 8.60 25.05
C ARG A 171 6.53 8.46 26.52
N GLU A 172 5.53 8.29 27.37
CA GLU A 172 5.72 7.74 28.70
C GLU A 172 5.24 6.28 28.65
N VAL A 173 6.21 5.36 28.61
CA VAL A 173 5.94 3.92 28.55
C VAL A 173 5.66 3.42 29.96
N HIS A 174 4.46 2.89 30.19
CA HIS A 174 4.12 2.28 31.46
C HIS A 174 4.13 0.75 31.32
N GLY A 175 5.24 0.11 31.71
CA GLY A 175 5.40 -1.35 31.64
C GLY A 175 6.28 -1.78 30.47
N LEU A 176 5.84 -2.81 29.72
CA LEU A 176 6.52 -3.27 28.50
C LEU A 176 6.00 -2.47 27.31
N LYS A 177 6.90 -2.02 26.41
CA LYS A 177 6.54 -1.40 25.13
C LYS A 177 5.50 -2.28 24.44
N ASP A 178 4.38 -1.69 24.00
CA ASP A 178 3.34 -2.40 23.26
C ASP A 178 3.99 -3.27 22.17
N SER A 179 4.01 -4.59 22.37
CA SER A 179 4.51 -5.50 21.35
C SER A 179 3.41 -5.61 20.30
N ASN A 180 3.68 -5.14 19.08
CA ASN A 180 2.79 -5.28 17.93
C ASN A 180 2.59 -6.75 17.48
N ASP A 181 3.01 -7.73 18.27
CA ASP A 181 2.94 -9.15 17.97
C ASP A 181 2.55 -10.00 19.18
N GLY A 182 1.62 -10.95 18.99
CA GLY A 182 1.27 -12.00 19.95
C GLY A 182 0.18 -11.69 21.00
N ILE A 183 -0.15 -12.73 21.80
CA ILE A 183 -1.20 -12.76 22.84
C ILE A 183 -0.97 -11.73 23.97
N LEU A 184 0.25 -11.22 24.12
CA LEU A 184 0.62 -10.23 25.14
C LEU A 184 0.13 -8.80 24.84
N SER A 185 -0.25 -8.48 23.60
CA SER A 185 -0.91 -7.22 23.23
C SER A 185 -2.25 -6.99 23.96
N LYS A 186 -2.86 -8.05 24.51
CA LYS A 186 -4.08 -7.98 25.31
C LYS A 186 -3.83 -7.74 26.81
N PHE A 187 -2.58 -7.72 27.25
CA PHE A 187 -2.17 -7.58 28.65
C PHE A 187 -1.45 -6.25 28.94
N THR A 188 -1.67 -5.20 28.14
CA THR A 188 -1.20 -3.85 28.51
C THR A 188 -2.01 -3.33 29.69
N ILE A 189 -1.54 -3.60 30.91
CA ILE A 189 -2.19 -3.21 32.18
C ILE A 189 -2.14 -1.68 32.35
N PHE A 190 -1.19 -1.00 31.71
CA PHE A 190 -1.06 0.45 31.72
C PHE A 190 -0.95 0.94 30.27
N LYS A 191 -1.82 1.87 29.88
CA LYS A 191 -1.76 2.48 28.55
C LYS A 191 -0.57 3.44 28.52
N ASP A 192 0.27 3.30 27.51
CA ASP A 192 1.28 4.30 27.17
C ASP A 192 0.61 5.68 27.02
N GLN A 193 1.25 6.73 27.56
CA GLN A 193 0.82 8.10 27.36
C GLN A 193 1.65 8.74 26.25
N TYR A 194 0.97 9.50 25.39
CA TYR A 194 1.55 10.09 24.18
C TYR A 194 1.29 11.59 24.17
N TRP A 195 2.35 12.37 23.99
CA TRP A 195 2.28 13.83 23.91
C TRP A 195 3.03 14.31 22.68
N TRP A 196 2.63 15.45 22.10
CA TRP A 196 3.49 16.09 21.11
C TRP A 196 4.77 16.57 21.80
N LYS A 197 5.92 16.34 21.20
CA LYS A 197 7.20 16.79 21.74
C LYS A 197 7.21 18.30 21.97
N GLY A 198 7.65 18.71 23.16
CA GLY A 198 7.83 20.12 23.48
C GLY A 198 8.83 20.80 22.55
N GLY A 199 8.57 22.06 22.19
CA GLY A 199 9.45 22.85 21.30
C GLY A 199 9.36 22.50 19.81
N VAL A 200 8.53 21.54 19.42
CA VAL A 200 8.24 21.22 18.01
C VAL A 200 6.83 21.70 17.66
N ARG A 201 6.68 22.38 16.53
CA ARG A 201 5.36 22.72 15.98
C ARG A 201 4.77 21.48 15.34
N LYS A 202 3.67 20.94 15.89
CA LYS A 202 3.08 19.68 15.43
C LYS A 202 2.81 19.67 13.92
N GLU A 203 2.35 20.80 13.37
CA GLU A 203 1.99 20.96 11.95
C GLU A 203 3.20 20.84 11.01
N GLU A 204 4.41 21.02 11.53
CA GLU A 204 5.65 20.93 10.77
C GLU A 204 6.27 19.53 10.81
N THR A 205 5.73 18.62 11.64
CA THR A 205 6.24 17.25 11.75
C THR A 205 5.81 16.38 10.58
N HIS A 206 6.68 15.44 10.17
CA HIS A 206 6.34 14.42 9.17
C HIS A 206 5.13 13.58 9.59
N TRP A 207 5.05 13.21 10.88
CA TRP A 207 3.94 12.42 11.43
C TRP A 207 2.59 13.11 11.28
N PHE A 208 2.49 14.40 11.59
CA PHE A 208 1.26 15.16 11.43
C PHE A 208 0.89 15.31 9.95
N ARG A 209 1.83 15.75 9.12
CA ARG A 209 1.58 15.97 7.68
C ARG A 209 1.18 14.68 6.96
N PHE A 210 1.77 13.54 7.34
CA PHE A 210 1.37 12.24 6.83
C PHE A 210 -0.07 11.89 7.23
N GLN A 211 -0.48 12.10 8.49
CA GLN A 211 -1.86 11.86 8.91
C GLN A 211 -2.86 12.76 8.18
N GLU A 212 -2.55 14.04 7.98
CA GLU A 212 -3.40 14.93 7.18
C GLU A 212 -3.48 14.47 5.72
N ALA A 213 -2.35 14.04 5.13
CA ALA A 213 -2.33 13.45 3.80
C ALA A 213 -3.20 12.18 3.69
N VAL A 214 -3.20 11.31 4.71
CA VAL A 214 -4.09 10.13 4.77
C VAL A 214 -5.56 10.55 4.79
N LYS A 215 -5.93 11.52 5.63
CA LYS A 215 -7.31 12.03 5.69
C LYS A 215 -7.77 12.64 4.36
N GLU A 216 -6.92 13.46 3.74
CA GLU A 216 -7.19 14.04 2.42
C GLU A 216 -7.36 12.94 1.35
N HIS A 217 -6.49 11.94 1.35
CA HIS A 217 -6.53 10.84 0.39
C HIS A 217 -7.79 9.98 0.58
N GLN A 218 -8.14 9.65 1.83
CA GLN A 218 -9.36 8.91 2.17
C GLN A 218 -10.62 9.66 1.75
N ALA A 219 -10.72 10.96 2.05
CA ALA A 219 -11.88 11.77 1.69
C ALA A 219 -12.13 11.78 0.18
N LEU A 220 -11.06 11.84 -0.62
CA LEU A 220 -11.14 11.76 -2.07
C LEU A 220 -11.53 10.36 -2.56
N ALA A 221 -10.96 9.30 -1.99
CA ALA A 221 -11.27 7.92 -2.36
C ALA A 221 -12.73 7.53 -2.05
N LEU A 222 -13.29 8.03 -0.94
CA LEU A 222 -14.69 7.78 -0.56
C LEU A 222 -15.69 8.46 -1.49
N GLY A 223 -15.34 9.58 -2.14
CA GLY A 223 -16.25 10.29 -3.05
C GLY A 223 -16.78 9.41 -4.19
N PRO A 224 -15.91 8.84 -5.05
CA PRO A 224 -16.30 7.90 -6.10
C PRO A 224 -17.02 6.65 -5.56
N GLY A 225 -16.56 6.11 -4.43
CA GLY A 225 -17.16 4.95 -3.77
C GLY A 225 -18.61 5.22 -3.38
N ASN A 226 -18.87 6.34 -2.69
CA ASN A 226 -20.20 6.77 -2.27
C ASN A 226 -21.12 6.97 -3.47
N LYS A 227 -20.68 7.71 -4.49
CA LYS A 227 -21.48 7.96 -5.70
C LYS A 227 -21.89 6.67 -6.40
N ARG A 228 -20.99 5.69 -6.47
CA ARG A 228 -21.27 4.38 -7.08
C ARG A 228 -22.26 3.58 -6.24
N CYS A 229 -22.07 3.55 -4.91
CA CYS A 229 -23.00 2.88 -3.99
C CYS A 229 -24.39 3.54 -4.02
N GLU A 230 -24.49 4.86 -3.99
CA GLU A 230 -25.74 5.61 -4.10
C GLU A 230 -26.49 5.32 -5.41
N THR A 231 -25.77 5.25 -6.53
CA THR A 231 -26.35 4.88 -7.84
C THR A 231 -26.96 3.47 -7.81
N MET A 232 -26.46 2.61 -6.93
CA MET A 232 -26.94 1.24 -6.72
C MET A 232 -27.96 1.10 -5.58
N GLY A 233 -28.30 2.18 -4.88
CA GLY A 233 -29.15 2.14 -3.69
C GLY A 233 -28.49 1.50 -2.47
N LEU A 234 -27.16 1.45 -2.43
CA LEU A 234 -26.36 0.94 -1.31
C LEU A 234 -25.82 2.11 -0.47
N ASP A 235 -25.87 1.99 0.85
CA ASP A 235 -25.17 2.90 1.77
C ASP A 235 -23.83 2.28 2.16
N ILE A 236 -22.73 2.92 1.78
CA ILE A 236 -21.38 2.41 2.08
C ILE A 236 -21.11 2.29 3.58
N ARG A 237 -21.84 3.01 4.43
CA ARG A 237 -21.71 2.96 5.89
C ARG A 237 -22.40 1.75 6.50
N LEU A 238 -23.22 1.06 5.71
CA LEU A 238 -23.92 -0.16 6.07
C LEU A 238 -23.24 -1.41 5.49
N LEU A 239 -22.15 -1.23 4.72
CA LEU A 239 -21.26 -2.27 4.21
C LEU A 239 -20.04 -2.43 5.14
#